data_AF-A0A183HBU6-F1
#
_entry.id   AF-A0A183HBU6-F1
#
_cell.length_a   1.000
_cell.length_b   1.000
_cell.length_c   1.000
_cell.angle_alpha   90.00
_cell.angle_beta   90.00
_cell.angle_gamma   90.00
#
_symmetry.space_group_name_H-M   'P 1'
#
loop_
_entity.id
_entity.type
_entity.pdbx_description
1 polymer ?
#
loop_
_entity_poly.entity_id
_entity_poly.type
_entity_poly.pdbx_seq_one_letter_code
_entity_poly.pdbx_strand_id
1 'polypeptide(L)'
;MIYPVEKIDWIDNERKLAVAKLQKYLPKLFNNLRFTDQGLWSEFARAINCETTFPHAIDAVITPFQKLLVIQAIRPERLYSAIINFVINVLGIPSINPSPLDLSSIYKSESNENEPIMILISPGADPSQKFLLKELEELARKHISKAKFYQISMGQGQRQAALEAIRTCAASGGWVCLKNLHLGINDLAAIEKEFLSSKRDPSFRLWLTSESNEHLSPHLLQTSLKIVYEAPPGIKNNMKRIYAQWRQSELNFNAICLQSLFMLAWLHALLQERRMFIPQAWTKFYEFSNSDLRVAKKFVENVTKDDKTVDWELLCGLLKTVAYGGRIDNDFDMNVLVVYLKRYFNSSIIGMNGSEIAHNISLPFSSNIADYVNIINTNIPEEDNPALFGLPLNISTAYEMAETSKTIRQICSMQIVGTTEVTFDR
;
A
#
# COMPACT_ATOMS: atom_id res chain seq x y z
N MET A 1 44.69 14.01 18.85
CA MET A 1 45.17 12.85 18.06
C MET A 1 43.98 12.28 17.30
N ILE A 2 44.05 12.23 15.97
CA ILE A 2 43.00 11.61 15.15
C ILE A 2 43.25 10.11 15.20
N TYR A 3 42.44 9.37 15.96
CA TYR A 3 42.55 7.92 16.03
C TYR A 3 42.10 7.34 14.67
N PRO A 4 42.90 6.49 14.02
CA PRO A 4 42.53 5.95 12.71
C PRO A 4 41.35 4.99 12.87
N VAL A 5 40.30 5.17 12.06
CA VAL A 5 39.09 4.33 12.06
C VAL A 5 39.42 2.86 11.78
N GLU A 6 40.53 2.61 11.08
CA GLU A 6 41.05 1.28 10.77
C GLU A 6 41.33 0.43 12.02
N LYS A 7 41.63 1.06 13.16
CA LYS A 7 41.94 0.42 14.45
C LYS A 7 40.71 0.18 15.34
N ILE A 8 39.49 0.36 14.83
CA ILE A 8 38.27 0.05 15.56
C ILE A 8 37.81 -1.34 15.12
N ASP A 9 37.99 -2.33 15.99
CA ASP A 9 37.88 -3.75 15.62
C ASP A 9 36.45 -4.29 15.60
N TRP A 10 35.53 -3.68 16.37
CA TRP A 10 34.13 -4.13 16.45
C TRP A 10 33.27 -3.62 15.29
N ILE A 11 33.77 -2.69 14.48
CA ILE A 11 33.09 -2.17 13.30
C ILE A 11 33.55 -2.96 12.08
N ASP A 12 32.59 -3.53 11.35
CA ASP A 12 32.86 -4.29 10.13
C ASP A 12 33.71 -3.49 9.14
N ASN A 13 34.65 -4.17 8.48
CA ASN A 13 35.58 -3.54 7.55
C ASN A 13 34.87 -2.77 6.41
N GLU A 14 33.73 -3.28 5.94
CA GLU A 14 32.89 -2.63 4.92
C GLU A 14 32.31 -1.29 5.39
N ARG A 15 32.15 -1.10 6.72
CA ARG A 15 31.57 0.11 7.33
C ARG A 15 32.62 1.15 7.72
N LYS A 16 33.90 0.77 7.81
CA LYS A 16 34.99 1.68 8.18
C LYS A 16 35.08 2.92 7.28
N LEU A 17 34.81 2.78 5.99
CA LEU A 17 34.78 3.94 5.07
C LEU A 17 33.64 4.93 5.41
N ALA A 18 32.46 4.43 5.77
CA ALA A 18 31.33 5.27 6.15
C ALA A 18 31.60 6.01 7.48
N VAL A 19 32.21 5.32 8.44
CA VAL A 19 32.64 5.91 9.71
C VAL A 19 33.76 6.93 9.51
N ALA A 20 34.69 6.70 8.58
CA ALA A 20 35.71 7.66 8.21
C ALA A 20 35.12 8.95 7.61
N LYS A 21 33.98 8.87 6.89
CA LYS A 21 33.24 10.08 6.45
C LYS A 21 32.71 10.87 7.65
N LEU A 22 32.17 10.22 8.68
CA LEU A 22 31.77 10.90 9.92
C LEU A 22 32.97 11.60 10.57
N GLN A 23 34.12 10.92 10.66
CA GLN A 23 35.34 11.52 11.20
C GLN A 23 35.79 12.75 10.40
N LYS A 24 35.78 12.64 9.06
CA LYS A 24 36.24 13.70 8.16
C LYS A 24 35.34 14.93 8.20
N TYR A 25 34.02 14.75 8.09
CA TYR A 25 33.06 15.84 7.94
C TYR A 25 32.48 16.33 9.28
N LEU A 26 32.43 15.47 10.30
CA LEU A 26 31.85 15.75 11.62
C LEU A 26 32.81 15.33 12.77
N PRO A 27 34.01 15.91 12.86
CA PRO A 27 35.04 15.48 13.81
C PRO A 27 34.63 15.64 15.28
N LYS A 28 33.85 16.68 15.62
CA LYS A 28 33.33 16.88 16.98
C LYS A 28 32.38 15.75 17.39
N LEU A 29 31.48 15.36 16.49
CA LEU A 29 30.57 14.24 16.72
C LEU A 29 31.36 12.94 16.88
N PHE A 30 32.29 12.65 15.98
CA PHE A 30 33.13 11.45 16.05
C PHE A 30 33.85 11.32 17.40
N ASN A 31 34.42 12.41 17.90
CA ASN A 31 35.08 12.42 19.21
C ASN A 31 34.10 12.16 20.36
N ASN A 32 32.89 12.71 20.31
CA ASN A 32 31.86 12.50 21.33
C ASN A 32 31.37 11.04 21.36
N LEU A 33 31.36 10.36 20.22
CA LEU A 33 30.88 8.98 20.08
C LEU A 33 31.80 7.93 20.71
N ARG A 34 33.09 8.26 20.94
CA ARG A 34 34.06 7.37 21.61
C ARG A 34 34.08 5.94 21.06
N PHE A 35 34.03 5.77 19.73
CA PHE A 35 33.98 4.45 19.10
C PHE A 35 35.17 3.52 19.42
N THR A 36 36.27 4.06 19.96
CA THR A 36 37.41 3.30 20.47
C THR A 36 37.08 2.49 21.72
N ASP A 37 36.04 2.84 22.47
CA ASP A 37 35.55 2.06 23.62
C ASP A 37 34.59 0.96 23.13
N GLN A 38 35.12 -0.23 22.90
CA GLN A 38 34.34 -1.38 22.44
C GLN A 38 33.30 -1.84 23.46
N GLY A 39 33.59 -1.72 24.76
CA GLY A 39 32.68 -2.14 25.82
C GLY A 39 31.37 -1.34 25.76
N LEU A 40 31.50 -0.03 25.55
CA LEU A 40 30.39 0.91 25.42
C LEU A 40 29.42 0.53 24.28
N TRP A 41 29.95 0.11 23.13
CA TRP A 41 29.16 -0.17 21.92
C TRP A 41 28.79 -1.65 21.71
N SER A 42 29.22 -2.54 22.59
CA SER A 42 29.02 -3.99 22.45
C SER A 42 27.55 -4.41 22.36
N GLU A 43 26.67 -3.80 23.17
CA GLU A 43 25.23 -4.07 23.14
C GLU A 43 24.59 -3.57 21.84
N PHE A 44 24.93 -2.34 21.43
CA PHE A 44 24.50 -1.76 20.16
C PHE A 44 24.89 -2.64 18.96
N ALA A 45 26.12 -3.15 18.95
CA ALA A 45 26.63 -3.97 17.85
C ALA A 45 25.90 -5.32 17.71
N ARG A 46 25.47 -5.91 18.83
CA ARG A 46 24.82 -7.23 18.85
C ARG A 46 23.30 -7.17 18.73
N ALA A 47 22.68 -6.07 19.17
CA ALA A 47 21.23 -5.93 19.19
C ALA A 47 20.63 -5.92 17.77
N ILE A 48 19.51 -6.62 17.57
CA ILE A 48 18.77 -6.57 16.31
C ILE A 48 18.15 -5.18 16.13
N ASN A 49 17.55 -4.66 17.19
CA ASN A 49 16.98 -3.32 17.33
C ASN A 49 18.01 -2.32 17.89
N CYS A 50 19.11 -2.12 17.17
CA CYS A 50 20.22 -1.28 17.65
C CYS A 50 19.82 0.19 17.89
N GLU A 51 18.75 0.66 17.24
CA GLU A 51 18.21 2.01 17.43
C GLU A 51 17.71 2.29 18.85
N THR A 52 17.41 1.26 19.64
CA THR A 52 16.98 1.40 21.05
C THR A 52 18.09 1.11 22.06
N THR A 53 19.24 0.62 21.62
CA THR A 53 20.34 0.18 22.50
C THR A 53 21.56 1.08 22.38
N PHE A 54 21.32 2.38 22.14
CA PHE A 54 22.39 3.38 22.18
C PHE A 54 23.00 3.45 23.59
N PRO A 55 24.33 3.58 23.72
CA PRO A 55 24.94 3.67 25.04
C PRO A 55 24.47 4.94 25.75
N HIS A 56 23.93 4.83 26.96
CA HIS A 56 23.31 5.96 27.68
C HIS A 56 24.23 7.20 27.79
N ALA A 57 25.53 6.97 28.02
CA ALA A 57 26.52 8.05 28.11
C ALA A 57 26.70 8.83 26.79
N ILE A 58 26.45 8.17 25.65
CA ILE A 58 26.50 8.77 24.32
C ILE A 58 25.15 9.39 23.98
N ASP A 59 24.05 8.68 24.26
CA ASP A 59 22.69 9.13 24.01
C ASP A 59 22.42 10.52 24.62
N ALA A 60 22.88 10.72 25.86
CA ALA A 60 22.73 12.00 26.57
C ALA A 60 23.45 13.20 25.93
N VAL A 61 24.42 12.98 25.03
CA VAL A 61 25.26 14.04 24.43
C VAL A 61 25.12 14.19 22.93
N ILE A 62 24.25 13.39 22.28
CA ILE A 62 23.98 13.48 20.85
C ILE A 62 22.52 13.82 20.58
N THR A 63 22.29 14.53 19.49
CA THR A 63 20.93 14.84 19.04
C THR A 63 20.26 13.61 18.40
N PRO A 64 18.91 13.55 18.36
CA PRO A 64 18.19 12.47 17.67
C PRO A 64 18.59 12.31 16.19
N PHE A 65 18.91 13.41 15.50
CA PHE A 65 19.38 13.34 14.10
C PHE A 65 20.81 12.77 14.00
N GLN A 66 21.69 13.11 14.95
CA GLN A 66 23.04 12.53 15.00
C GLN A 66 23.01 11.01 15.26
N LYS A 67 22.00 10.48 15.98
CA LYS A 67 21.79 9.03 16.09
C LYS A 67 21.58 8.40 14.71
N LEU A 68 20.75 9.01 13.85
CA LEU A 68 20.53 8.52 12.49
C LEU A 68 21.83 8.44 11.69
N LEU A 69 22.71 9.44 11.82
CA LEU A 69 24.02 9.44 11.16
C LEU A 69 24.92 8.28 11.63
N VAL A 70 24.87 7.94 12.93
CA VAL A 70 25.60 6.81 13.49
C VAL A 70 25.05 5.49 12.94
N ILE A 71 23.73 5.31 12.97
CA ILE A 71 23.07 4.11 12.41
C ILE A 71 23.38 3.98 10.93
N GLN A 72 23.28 5.08 10.16
CA GLN A 72 23.63 5.10 8.74
C GLN A 72 25.07 4.65 8.49
N ALA A 73 26.02 5.03 9.36
CA ALA A 73 27.41 4.66 9.21
C ALA A 73 27.69 3.21 9.60
N ILE A 74 27.07 2.69 10.66
CA ILE A 74 27.44 1.39 11.25
C ILE A 74 26.43 0.28 10.89
N ARG A 75 25.13 0.54 11.00
CA ARG A 75 24.03 -0.43 10.85
C ARG A 75 22.96 0.11 9.88
N PRO A 76 23.31 0.35 8.59
CA PRO A 76 22.42 0.98 7.62
C PRO A 76 21.11 0.21 7.40
N GLU A 77 21.09 -1.09 7.67
CA GLU A 77 19.93 -1.96 7.57
C GLU A 77 18.82 -1.68 8.59
N ARG A 78 19.12 -0.92 9.66
CA ARG A 78 18.14 -0.45 10.65
C ARG A 78 17.78 1.03 10.48
N LEU A 79 18.32 1.69 9.45
CA LEU A 79 18.16 3.13 9.28
C LEU A 79 16.70 3.51 9.01
N TYR A 80 15.94 2.69 8.28
CA TYR A 80 14.53 2.96 7.99
C TYR A 80 13.69 3.01 9.27
N SER A 81 13.79 1.95 10.10
CA SER A 81 13.15 1.88 11.42
C SER A 81 13.56 3.06 12.31
N ALA A 82 14.85 3.42 12.30
CA ALA A 82 15.36 4.56 13.05
C ALA A 82 14.80 5.91 12.58
N ILE A 83 14.65 6.12 11.27
CA ILE A 83 14.02 7.32 10.70
C ILE A 83 12.57 7.42 11.15
N ILE A 84 11.81 6.32 11.11
CA ILE A 84 10.42 6.28 11.59
C ILE A 84 10.35 6.69 13.07
N ASN A 85 11.16 6.06 13.91
CA ASN A 85 11.21 6.39 15.35
C ASN A 85 11.63 7.84 15.59
N PHE A 86 12.57 8.36 14.80
CA PHE A 86 12.97 9.76 14.87
C PHE A 86 11.79 10.70 14.55
N VAL A 87 11.03 10.44 13.48
CA VAL A 87 9.87 11.25 13.09
C VAL A 87 8.78 11.20 14.17
N ILE A 88 8.44 10.00 14.66
CA ILE A 88 7.46 9.78 15.74
C ILE A 88 7.82 10.61 16.97
N ASN A 89 9.08 10.52 17.42
CA ASN A 89 9.54 11.21 18.62
C ASN A 89 9.63 12.73 18.44
N VAL A 90 10.08 13.21 17.28
CA VAL A 90 10.23 14.65 17.02
C VAL A 90 8.89 15.33 16.82
N LEU A 91 7.94 14.68 16.14
CA LEU A 91 6.60 15.23 15.91
C LEU A 91 5.64 14.96 17.07
N GLY A 92 6.00 14.07 18.00
CA GLY A 92 5.12 13.68 19.12
C GLY A 92 3.86 12.95 18.68
N ILE A 93 3.92 12.23 17.55
CA ILE A 93 2.79 11.48 16.99
C ILE A 93 2.88 10.01 17.38
N PRO A 94 1.75 9.30 17.59
CA PRO A 94 1.77 7.90 18.01
C PRO A 94 2.22 6.94 16.89
N SER A 95 2.08 7.33 15.62
CA SER A 95 2.44 6.52 14.45
C SER A 95 2.71 7.42 13.25
N ILE A 96 3.61 6.98 12.36
CA ILE A 96 3.83 7.62 11.05
C ILE A 96 2.72 7.26 10.05
N ASN A 97 2.04 6.13 10.26
CA ASN A 97 0.94 5.72 9.41
C ASN A 97 -0.30 6.56 9.76
N PRO A 98 -0.98 7.16 8.77
CA PRO A 98 -2.19 7.93 9.02
C PRO A 98 -3.28 7.03 9.60
N SER A 99 -4.23 7.64 10.32
CA SER A 99 -5.44 6.92 10.74
C SER A 99 -6.22 6.41 9.52
N PRO A 100 -6.98 5.31 9.65
CA PRO A 100 -7.84 4.83 8.59
C PRO A 100 -8.73 5.94 8.06
N LEU A 101 -8.85 6.02 6.74
CA LEU A 101 -9.67 7.02 6.08
C LEU A 101 -11.15 6.83 6.43
N ASP A 102 -11.80 7.89 6.89
CA ASP A 102 -13.26 7.94 7.08
C ASP A 102 -13.84 9.12 6.29
N LEU A 103 -14.54 8.82 5.20
CA LEU A 103 -15.15 9.83 4.35
C LEU A 103 -16.21 10.65 5.08
N SER A 104 -16.90 10.06 6.06
CA SER A 104 -17.90 10.77 6.87
C SER A 104 -17.24 11.83 7.74
N SER A 105 -16.10 11.52 8.34
CA SER A 105 -15.34 12.48 9.15
C SER A 105 -14.84 13.62 8.26
N ILE A 106 -14.18 13.32 7.14
CA ILE A 106 -13.66 14.34 6.21
C ILE A 106 -14.76 15.24 5.67
N TYR A 107 -15.92 14.68 5.32
CA TYR A 107 -17.06 15.46 4.90
C TYR A 107 -17.48 16.49 5.96
N LYS A 108 -17.47 16.11 7.25
CA LYS A 108 -17.91 16.98 8.34
C LYS A 108 -16.85 18.00 8.79
N SER A 109 -15.57 17.60 8.84
CA SER A 109 -14.50 18.41 9.41
C SER A 109 -13.81 19.32 8.40
N GLU A 110 -13.64 18.86 7.17
CA GLU A 110 -12.70 19.46 6.20
C GLU A 110 -13.39 19.92 4.92
N SER A 111 -14.49 19.27 4.52
CA SER A 111 -15.12 19.58 3.24
C SER A 111 -15.98 20.85 3.23
N ASN A 112 -15.91 21.60 2.13
CA ASN A 112 -16.72 22.79 1.89
C ASN A 112 -17.18 22.88 0.42
N GLU A 113 -18.03 23.85 0.11
CA GLU A 113 -18.58 24.04 -1.25
C GLU A 113 -17.61 24.73 -2.21
N ASN A 114 -16.53 25.33 -1.72
CA ASN A 114 -15.58 26.12 -2.52
C ASN A 114 -14.35 25.32 -2.97
N GLU A 115 -14.13 24.15 -2.37
CA GLU A 115 -13.03 23.25 -2.65
C GLU A 115 -13.58 21.87 -3.07
N PRO A 116 -13.29 21.39 -4.29
CA PRO A 116 -13.61 20.03 -4.67
C PRO A 116 -12.72 19.02 -3.93
N ILE A 117 -13.26 17.83 -3.73
CA ILE A 117 -12.58 16.74 -3.03
C ILE A 117 -12.05 15.79 -4.09
N MET A 118 -10.72 15.72 -4.24
CA MET A 118 -10.05 14.82 -5.15
C MET A 118 -9.56 13.57 -4.43
N ILE A 119 -10.09 12.43 -4.84
CA ILE A 119 -9.71 11.12 -4.35
C ILE A 119 -8.80 10.47 -5.37
N LEU A 120 -7.53 10.33 -4.99
CA LEU A 120 -6.51 9.61 -5.73
C LEU A 120 -6.66 8.12 -5.43
N ILE A 121 -6.92 7.33 -6.47
CA ILE A 121 -7.01 5.87 -6.39
C ILE A 121 -5.75 5.24 -6.97
N SER A 122 -5.33 4.11 -6.41
CA SER A 122 -4.24 3.33 -7.00
C SER A 122 -4.60 2.89 -8.42
N PRO A 123 -3.61 2.85 -9.35
CA PRO A 123 -3.85 2.38 -10.70
C PRO A 123 -4.39 0.96 -10.75
N GLY A 124 -5.30 0.73 -11.70
CA GLY A 124 -5.84 -0.61 -11.99
C GLY A 124 -7.27 -0.80 -11.53
N ALA A 125 -7.90 -1.88 -12.00
CA ALA A 125 -9.28 -2.23 -11.67
C ALA A 125 -9.40 -2.76 -10.21
N ASP A 126 -9.03 -1.95 -9.23
CA ASP A 126 -9.12 -2.24 -7.79
C ASP A 126 -10.59 -2.17 -7.33
N PRO A 127 -11.15 -3.11 -6.52
CA PRO A 127 -12.54 -3.00 -6.08
C PRO A 127 -12.67 -1.84 -5.10
N SER A 128 -11.56 -1.29 -4.61
CA SER A 128 -11.48 -0.08 -3.79
C SER A 128 -12.23 1.07 -4.42
N GLN A 129 -12.21 1.23 -5.75
CA GLN A 129 -13.04 2.24 -6.41
C GLN A 129 -14.54 1.92 -6.25
N LYS A 130 -14.96 0.66 -6.39
CA LYS A 130 -16.36 0.26 -6.17
C LYS A 130 -16.77 0.45 -4.69
N PHE A 131 -15.89 0.10 -3.75
CA PHE A 131 -16.13 0.30 -2.32
C PHE A 131 -16.24 1.78 -1.97
N LEU A 132 -15.29 2.59 -2.45
CA LEU A 132 -15.30 4.05 -2.34
C LEU A 132 -16.61 4.65 -2.87
N LEU A 133 -17.01 4.27 -4.08
CA LEU A 133 -18.24 4.79 -4.68
C LEU A 133 -19.49 4.38 -3.89
N LYS A 134 -19.52 3.15 -3.37
CA LYS A 134 -20.61 2.69 -2.51
C LYS A 134 -20.64 3.45 -1.17
N GLU A 135 -19.48 3.67 -0.57
CA GLU A 135 -19.35 4.46 0.66
C GLU A 135 -19.81 5.91 0.43
N LEU A 136 -19.43 6.51 -0.70
CA LEU A 136 -19.92 7.82 -1.15
C LEU A 136 -21.44 7.86 -1.34
N GLU A 137 -22.03 6.84 -1.97
CA GLU A 137 -23.48 6.72 -2.12
C GLU A 137 -24.18 6.63 -0.76
N GLU A 138 -23.65 5.84 0.17
CA GLU A 138 -24.19 5.69 1.52
C GLU A 138 -24.06 6.98 2.33
N LEU A 139 -22.95 7.70 2.19
CA LEU A 139 -22.73 9.00 2.81
C LEU A 139 -23.68 10.05 2.24
N ALA A 140 -23.80 10.11 0.91
CA ALA A 140 -24.74 10.99 0.24
C ALA A 140 -26.17 10.72 0.71
N ARG A 141 -26.60 9.45 0.79
CA ARG A 141 -27.94 9.09 1.26
C ARG A 141 -28.25 9.53 2.70
N LYS A 142 -27.23 9.65 3.56
CA LYS A 142 -27.39 10.13 4.95
C LYS A 142 -27.57 11.65 5.03
N HIS A 143 -27.00 12.41 4.09
CA HIS A 143 -26.94 13.88 4.15
C HIS A 143 -27.81 14.59 3.11
N ILE A 144 -28.02 13.97 1.95
CA ILE A 144 -28.81 14.48 0.84
C ILE A 144 -29.76 13.40 0.31
N SER A 145 -30.87 13.83 -0.32
CA SER A 145 -31.75 12.90 -1.00
C SER A 145 -31.04 12.23 -2.18
N LYS A 146 -31.29 10.93 -2.44
CA LYS A 146 -30.69 10.19 -3.57
C LYS A 146 -30.84 10.89 -4.93
N ALA A 147 -31.94 11.62 -5.13
CA ALA A 147 -32.21 12.38 -6.35
C ALA A 147 -31.26 13.58 -6.58
N LYS A 148 -30.52 14.00 -5.56
CA LYS A 148 -29.55 15.11 -5.61
C LYS A 148 -28.10 14.64 -5.70
N PHE A 149 -27.85 13.34 -5.92
CA PHE A 149 -26.51 12.81 -6.09
C PHE A 149 -26.30 12.33 -7.53
N TYR A 150 -25.41 12.99 -8.26
CA TYR A 150 -25.08 12.69 -9.65
C TYR A 150 -23.72 12.02 -9.74
N GLN A 151 -23.66 10.92 -10.47
CA GLN A 151 -22.43 10.17 -10.70
C GLN A 151 -22.17 10.06 -12.19
N ILE A 152 -21.05 10.59 -12.66
CA ILE A 152 -20.71 10.67 -14.09
C ILE A 152 -19.33 10.05 -14.29
N SER A 153 -19.21 9.04 -15.14
CA SER A 153 -17.90 8.53 -15.53
C SER A 153 -17.33 9.36 -16.67
N MET A 154 -16.19 10.00 -16.44
CA MET A 154 -15.53 10.82 -17.45
C MET A 154 -15.02 9.94 -18.59
N GLY A 155 -15.22 10.43 -19.80
CA GLY A 155 -14.95 9.73 -21.06
C GLY A 155 -15.49 10.55 -22.22
N GLN A 156 -15.38 10.02 -23.44
CA GLN A 156 -15.79 10.74 -24.65
C GLN A 156 -17.28 11.11 -24.59
N GLY A 157 -17.59 12.40 -24.80
CA GLY A 157 -18.96 12.91 -24.85
C GLY A 157 -19.61 13.23 -23.50
N GLN A 158 -18.91 13.07 -22.37
CA GLN A 158 -19.48 13.29 -21.03
C GLN A 158 -19.33 14.71 -20.49
N ARG A 159 -18.60 15.57 -21.21
CA ARG A 159 -18.38 16.98 -20.86
C ARG A 159 -19.67 17.71 -20.53
N GLN A 160 -20.63 17.71 -21.45
CA GLN A 160 -21.85 18.51 -21.30
C GLN A 160 -22.68 18.05 -20.09
N ALA A 161 -22.80 16.74 -19.89
CA ALA A 161 -23.46 16.16 -18.73
C ALA A 161 -22.78 16.57 -17.41
N ALA A 162 -21.44 16.60 -17.37
CA ALA A 162 -20.69 17.03 -16.20
C ALA A 162 -20.93 18.51 -15.87
N LEU A 163 -20.89 19.40 -16.87
CA LEU A 163 -21.14 20.83 -16.69
C LEU A 163 -22.57 21.11 -16.20
N GLU A 164 -23.57 20.45 -16.79
CA GLU A 164 -24.97 20.59 -16.40
C GLU A 164 -25.23 20.06 -14.99
N ALA A 165 -24.63 18.94 -14.62
CA ALA A 165 -24.72 18.39 -13.27
C ALA A 165 -24.11 19.35 -12.25
N ILE A 166 -22.93 19.91 -12.52
CA ILE A 166 -22.29 20.91 -11.64
C ILE A 166 -23.20 22.11 -11.47
N ARG A 167 -23.70 22.70 -12.55
CA ARG A 167 -24.59 23.88 -12.48
C ARG A 167 -25.86 23.61 -11.68
N THR A 168 -26.50 22.47 -11.93
CA THR A 168 -27.75 22.08 -11.27
C THR A 168 -27.54 21.78 -9.78
N CYS A 169 -26.51 21.02 -9.45
CA CYS A 169 -26.20 20.67 -8.06
C CYS A 169 -25.65 21.86 -7.26
N ALA A 170 -24.84 22.73 -7.89
CA ALA A 170 -24.36 23.95 -7.26
C ALA A 170 -25.51 24.84 -6.81
N ALA A 171 -26.55 24.99 -7.64
CA ALA A 171 -27.73 25.78 -7.29
C ALA A 171 -28.68 25.09 -6.29
N SER A 172 -28.77 23.76 -6.29
CA SER A 172 -29.76 23.00 -5.51
C SER A 172 -29.22 22.35 -4.22
N GLY A 173 -27.93 22.51 -3.92
CA GLY A 173 -27.24 21.86 -2.80
C GLY A 173 -27.07 20.35 -2.99
N GLY A 174 -26.90 19.89 -4.24
CA GLY A 174 -26.66 18.49 -4.57
C GLY A 174 -25.18 18.12 -4.58
N TRP A 175 -24.87 16.84 -4.78
CA TRP A 175 -23.49 16.35 -4.91
C TRP A 175 -23.25 15.82 -6.31
N VAL A 176 -22.06 16.08 -6.84
CA VAL A 176 -21.59 15.54 -8.12
C VAL A 176 -20.34 14.72 -7.87
N CYS A 177 -20.28 13.51 -8.41
CA CYS A 177 -19.11 12.65 -8.40
C CYS A 177 -18.65 12.37 -9.84
N LEU A 178 -17.49 12.90 -10.21
CA LEU A 178 -16.85 12.67 -11.51
C LEU A 178 -15.84 11.52 -11.39
N LYS A 179 -16.09 10.43 -12.11
CA LYS A 179 -15.28 9.21 -12.07
C LYS A 179 -14.21 9.21 -13.15
N ASN A 180 -13.06 8.61 -12.86
CA ASN A 180 -11.98 8.39 -13.82
C ASN A 180 -11.52 9.68 -14.52
N LEU A 181 -11.26 10.73 -13.75
CA LEU A 181 -10.95 12.05 -14.27
C LEU A 181 -9.70 12.06 -15.18
N HIS A 182 -8.73 11.19 -14.90
CA HIS A 182 -7.56 10.90 -15.74
C HIS A 182 -7.90 10.44 -17.17
N LEU A 183 -9.12 9.97 -17.46
CA LEU A 183 -9.56 9.64 -18.83
C LEU A 183 -10.16 10.86 -19.56
N GLY A 184 -10.50 11.92 -18.83
CA GLY A 184 -11.20 13.12 -19.32
C GLY A 184 -10.37 14.39 -19.22
N ILE A 185 -9.04 14.29 -19.35
CA ILE A 185 -8.09 15.40 -19.11
C ILE A 185 -8.40 16.64 -19.94
N ASN A 186 -8.82 16.45 -21.20
CA ASN A 186 -9.16 17.53 -22.12
C ASN A 186 -10.35 18.40 -21.65
N ASP A 187 -11.22 17.86 -20.78
CA ASP A 187 -12.40 18.55 -20.29
C ASP A 187 -12.17 19.23 -18.93
N LEU A 188 -11.02 19.01 -18.28
CA LEU A 188 -10.70 19.53 -16.95
C LEU A 188 -10.82 21.05 -16.85
N ALA A 189 -10.23 21.78 -17.80
CA ALA A 189 -10.25 23.24 -17.79
C ALA A 189 -11.68 23.80 -17.89
N ALA A 190 -12.58 23.10 -18.61
CA ALA A 190 -13.97 23.50 -18.72
C ALA A 190 -14.75 23.21 -17.42
N ILE A 191 -14.50 22.06 -16.81
CA ILE A 191 -15.10 21.65 -15.53
C ILE A 191 -14.68 22.60 -14.42
N GLU A 192 -13.39 22.92 -14.34
CA GLU A 192 -12.81 23.85 -13.37
C GLU A 192 -13.40 25.25 -13.53
N LYS A 193 -13.50 25.75 -14.78
CA LYS A 193 -14.13 27.04 -15.07
C LYS A 193 -15.60 27.08 -14.64
N GLU A 194 -16.38 26.04 -14.92
CA GLU A 194 -17.79 25.98 -14.53
C GLU A 194 -17.97 25.86 -13.01
N PHE A 195 -17.11 25.10 -12.34
CA PHE A 195 -17.09 25.02 -10.88
C PHE A 195 -16.83 26.39 -10.28
N LEU A 196 -15.82 27.13 -10.76
CA LEU A 196 -15.45 28.46 -10.25
C LEU A 196 -16.47 29.55 -10.57
N SER A 197 -17.17 29.46 -11.71
CA SER A 197 -18.18 30.44 -12.10
C SER A 197 -19.55 30.24 -11.42
N SER A 198 -19.84 29.03 -10.97
CA SER A 198 -21.13 28.69 -10.36
C SER A 198 -21.26 29.29 -8.96
N LYS A 199 -22.41 29.89 -8.67
CA LYS A 199 -22.81 30.20 -7.29
C LYS A 199 -23.24 28.91 -6.60
N ARG A 200 -22.52 28.52 -5.55
CA ARG A 200 -22.65 27.21 -4.89
C ARG A 200 -23.41 27.34 -3.57
N ASP A 201 -24.39 26.46 -3.37
CA ASP A 201 -25.07 26.26 -2.10
C ASP A 201 -24.08 25.68 -1.06
N PRO A 202 -24.17 26.04 0.23
CA PRO A 202 -23.29 25.51 1.27
C PRO A 202 -23.28 23.98 1.39
N SER A 203 -24.33 23.30 0.93
CA SER A 203 -24.47 21.84 0.95
C SER A 203 -23.84 21.16 -0.29
N PHE A 204 -23.46 21.94 -1.31
CA PHE A 204 -22.88 21.43 -2.55
C PHE A 204 -21.50 20.81 -2.30
N ARG A 205 -21.26 19.62 -2.87
CA ARG A 205 -19.94 18.99 -2.87
C ARG A 205 -19.62 18.42 -4.24
N LEU A 206 -18.39 18.68 -4.71
CA LEU A 206 -17.85 18.11 -5.93
C LEU A 206 -16.78 17.07 -5.56
N TRP A 207 -17.07 15.81 -5.85
CA TRP A 207 -16.17 14.67 -5.66
C TRP A 207 -15.53 14.30 -6.99
N LEU A 208 -14.21 14.16 -6.98
CA LEU A 208 -13.41 13.81 -8.15
C LEU A 208 -12.66 12.52 -7.84
N THR A 209 -12.71 11.52 -8.71
CA THR A 209 -11.86 10.32 -8.56
C THR A 209 -10.91 10.20 -9.74
N SER A 210 -9.63 9.97 -9.46
CA SER A 210 -8.59 9.88 -10.49
C SER A 210 -7.47 8.94 -10.08
N GLU A 211 -6.89 8.23 -11.04
CA GLU A 211 -5.55 7.68 -10.89
C GLU A 211 -4.51 8.81 -10.97
N SER A 212 -3.30 8.54 -10.48
CA SER A 212 -2.17 9.47 -10.63
C SER A 212 -1.87 9.72 -12.11
N ASN A 213 -1.83 10.98 -12.51
CA ASN A 213 -1.55 11.38 -13.88
C ASN A 213 -0.85 12.74 -13.92
N GLU A 214 0.28 12.82 -14.63
CA GLU A 214 1.11 14.04 -14.71
C GLU A 214 0.43 15.21 -15.43
N HIS A 215 -0.62 14.94 -16.21
CA HIS A 215 -1.37 15.96 -16.96
C HIS A 215 -2.56 16.55 -16.19
N LEU A 216 -2.76 16.17 -14.92
CA LEU A 216 -3.73 16.85 -14.06
C LEU A 216 -3.30 18.32 -13.86
N SER A 217 -4.26 19.24 -14.00
CA SER A 217 -4.01 20.68 -13.86
C SER A 217 -3.41 21.00 -12.48
N PRO A 218 -2.25 21.68 -12.41
CA PRO A 218 -1.68 22.13 -11.14
C PRO A 218 -2.63 23.03 -10.36
N HIS A 219 -3.45 23.83 -11.06
CA HIS A 219 -4.45 24.69 -10.43
C HIS A 219 -5.50 23.85 -9.70
N LEU A 220 -6.07 22.86 -10.39
CA LEU A 220 -7.04 21.94 -9.80
C LEU A 220 -6.45 21.22 -8.58
N LEU A 221 -5.22 20.72 -8.70
CA LEU A 221 -4.53 20.06 -7.59
C LEU A 221 -4.33 21.02 -6.40
N GLN A 222 -3.99 22.29 -6.65
CA GLN A 222 -3.80 23.28 -5.61
C GLN A 222 -5.11 23.64 -4.90
N THR A 223 -6.22 23.74 -5.65
CA THR A 223 -7.52 24.17 -5.14
C THR A 223 -8.42 23.02 -4.69
N SER A 224 -7.91 21.78 -4.63
CA SER A 224 -8.67 20.60 -4.19
C SER A 224 -8.15 20.03 -2.88
N LEU A 225 -9.08 19.51 -2.07
CA LEU A 225 -8.77 18.65 -0.94
C LEU A 225 -8.36 17.29 -1.49
N LYS A 226 -7.09 16.90 -1.31
CA LYS A 226 -6.54 15.66 -1.87
C LYS A 226 -6.56 14.55 -0.82
N ILE A 227 -7.16 13.43 -1.20
CA ILE A 227 -7.28 12.24 -0.36
C ILE A 227 -6.71 11.08 -1.15
N VAL A 228 -5.83 10.31 -0.53
CA VAL A 228 -5.37 9.04 -1.10
C VAL A 228 -6.29 7.94 -0.56
N TYR A 229 -7.00 7.27 -1.46
CA TYR A 229 -7.84 6.11 -1.14
C TYR A 229 -7.12 4.86 -1.59
N GLU A 230 -6.32 4.31 -0.68
CA GLU A 230 -5.62 3.06 -0.85
C GLU A 230 -6.24 2.01 0.06
N ALA A 231 -6.30 0.77 -0.42
CA ALA A 231 -6.71 -0.31 0.44
C ALA A 231 -5.64 -0.55 1.51
N PRO A 232 -6.03 -0.80 2.77
CA PRO A 232 -5.07 -1.16 3.81
C PRO A 232 -4.23 -2.36 3.35
N PRO A 233 -2.90 -2.31 3.50
CA PRO A 233 -2.03 -3.40 3.11
C PRO A 233 -2.27 -4.64 3.98
N GLY A 234 -1.75 -5.76 3.51
CA GLY A 234 -1.66 -7.00 4.25
C GLY A 234 -2.66 -8.08 3.85
N ILE A 235 -2.28 -9.34 4.06
CA ILE A 235 -3.05 -10.52 3.61
C ILE A 235 -4.47 -10.48 4.19
N LYS A 236 -4.62 -10.15 5.47
CA LYS A 236 -5.91 -10.11 6.14
C LYS A 236 -6.87 -9.11 5.51
N ASN A 237 -6.41 -7.88 5.26
CA ASN A 237 -7.24 -6.81 4.71
C ASN A 237 -7.63 -7.10 3.26
N ASN A 238 -6.69 -7.68 2.50
CA ASN A 238 -6.93 -8.15 1.15
C ASN A 238 -8.01 -9.24 1.10
N MET A 239 -7.90 -10.25 1.96
CA MET A 239 -8.90 -11.32 2.11
C MET A 239 -10.28 -10.77 2.49
N LYS A 240 -10.36 -9.86 3.48
CA LYS A 240 -11.62 -9.21 3.88
C LYS A 240 -12.29 -8.51 2.69
N ARG A 241 -11.51 -7.80 1.86
CA ARG A 241 -12.00 -7.09 0.66
C ARG A 241 -12.57 -8.06 -0.37
N ILE A 242 -11.84 -9.15 -0.65
CA ILE A 242 -12.29 -10.20 -1.58
C ILE A 242 -13.61 -10.83 -1.11
N TYR A 243 -13.71 -11.19 0.18
CA TYR A 243 -14.92 -11.80 0.73
C TYR A 243 -16.10 -10.81 0.80
N ALA A 244 -15.86 -9.53 1.08
CA ALA A 244 -16.89 -8.50 1.01
C ALA A 244 -17.46 -8.35 -0.41
N GLN A 245 -16.63 -8.54 -1.44
CA GLN A 245 -17.06 -8.57 -2.84
C GLN A 245 -17.87 -9.84 -3.16
N TRP A 246 -17.45 -11.01 -2.69
CA TRP A 246 -18.10 -12.29 -2.97
C TRP A 246 -19.41 -12.51 -2.21
N ARG A 247 -19.59 -11.90 -1.03
CA ARG A 247 -20.83 -11.98 -0.25
C ARG A 247 -22.05 -11.40 -0.99
N GLN A 248 -21.83 -10.63 -2.06
CA GLN A 248 -22.89 -10.08 -2.92
C GLN A 248 -23.40 -11.09 -3.97
N SER A 249 -22.71 -12.21 -4.19
CA SER A 249 -23.18 -13.30 -5.04
C SER A 249 -23.75 -14.42 -4.18
N GLU A 250 -25.08 -14.46 -4.03
CA GLU A 250 -25.80 -15.58 -3.41
C GLU A 250 -25.59 -16.84 -4.24
N LEU A 251 -24.66 -17.69 -3.84
CA LEU A 251 -24.40 -18.97 -4.51
C LEU A 251 -24.23 -20.06 -3.45
N ASN A 252 -25.03 -21.12 -3.59
CA ASN A 252 -24.93 -22.35 -2.80
C ASN A 252 -23.68 -23.12 -3.25
N PHE A 253 -22.54 -22.84 -2.63
CA PHE A 253 -21.28 -23.54 -2.90
C PHE A 253 -21.11 -24.76 -1.97
N ASN A 254 -20.60 -25.87 -2.51
CA ASN A 254 -20.18 -27.01 -1.69
C ASN A 254 -18.91 -26.66 -0.88
N ALA A 255 -18.58 -27.49 0.11
CA ALA A 255 -17.46 -27.23 1.01
C ALA A 255 -16.11 -27.15 0.27
N ILE A 256 -15.89 -28.01 -0.74
CA ILE A 256 -14.67 -28.05 -1.54
C ILE A 256 -14.50 -26.76 -2.34
N CYS A 257 -15.58 -26.25 -2.93
CA CYS A 257 -15.60 -24.98 -3.66
C CYS A 257 -15.26 -23.82 -2.72
N LEU A 258 -15.86 -23.76 -1.53
CA LEU A 258 -15.55 -22.69 -0.58
C LEU A 258 -14.11 -22.73 -0.06
N GLN A 259 -13.55 -23.91 0.23
CA GLN A 259 -12.13 -24.07 0.56
C GLN A 259 -11.23 -23.62 -0.60
N SER A 260 -11.58 -24.00 -1.84
CA SER A 260 -10.83 -23.62 -3.03
C SER A 260 -10.89 -22.11 -3.30
N LEU A 261 -12.05 -21.49 -3.05
CA LEU A 261 -12.23 -20.04 -3.13
C LEU A 261 -11.44 -19.31 -2.03
N PHE A 262 -11.38 -19.85 -0.81
CA PHE A 262 -10.51 -19.32 0.23
C PHE A 262 -9.04 -19.37 -0.22
N MET A 263 -8.59 -20.50 -0.77
CA MET A 263 -7.21 -20.64 -1.26
C MET A 263 -6.91 -19.73 -2.45
N LEU A 264 -7.89 -19.48 -3.30
CA LEU A 264 -7.76 -18.49 -4.37
C LEU A 264 -7.62 -17.08 -3.82
N ALA A 265 -8.45 -16.70 -2.84
CA ALA A 265 -8.35 -15.39 -2.20
C ALA A 265 -6.99 -15.24 -1.50
N TRP A 266 -6.53 -16.29 -0.80
CA TRP A 266 -5.24 -16.33 -0.12
C TRP A 266 -4.09 -16.17 -1.11
N LEU A 267 -4.12 -16.93 -2.22
CA LEU A 267 -3.14 -16.80 -3.30
C LEU A 267 -3.14 -15.38 -3.86
N HIS A 268 -4.31 -14.81 -4.17
CA HIS A 268 -4.40 -13.47 -4.74
C HIS A 268 -3.81 -12.41 -3.82
N ALA A 269 -4.19 -12.44 -2.53
CA ALA A 269 -3.65 -11.57 -1.51
C ALA A 269 -2.13 -11.71 -1.41
N LEU A 270 -1.64 -12.95 -1.33
CA LEU A 270 -0.22 -13.27 -1.25
C LEU A 270 0.56 -12.72 -2.46
N LEU A 271 0.06 -12.92 -3.69
CA LEU A 271 0.70 -12.42 -4.91
C LEU A 271 0.77 -10.89 -4.92
N GLN A 272 -0.25 -10.21 -4.39
CA GLN A 272 -0.28 -8.74 -4.25
C GLN A 272 0.71 -8.24 -3.19
N GLU A 273 0.67 -8.77 -1.98
CA GLU A 273 1.53 -8.33 -0.88
C GLU A 273 3.02 -8.71 -1.10
N ARG A 274 3.32 -9.78 -1.85
CA ARG A 274 4.71 -10.12 -2.24
C ARG A 274 5.42 -8.99 -2.99
N ARG A 275 4.69 -8.07 -3.63
CA ARG A 275 5.27 -6.90 -4.33
C ARG A 275 5.98 -5.93 -3.39
N MET A 276 5.71 -6.02 -2.08
CA MET A 276 6.41 -5.23 -1.07
C MET A 276 7.91 -5.55 -1.01
N PHE A 277 8.32 -6.75 -1.44
CA PHE A 277 9.70 -7.24 -1.30
C PHE A 277 10.44 -7.35 -2.64
N ILE A 278 10.33 -6.35 -3.52
CA ILE A 278 11.09 -6.31 -4.79
C ILE A 278 12.55 -5.87 -4.50
N PRO A 279 13.58 -6.51 -5.09
CA PRO A 279 13.52 -7.53 -6.16
C PRO A 279 13.49 -9.00 -5.69
N GLN A 280 13.42 -9.26 -4.38
CA GLN A 280 13.69 -10.59 -3.82
C GLN A 280 12.50 -11.54 -3.84
N ALA A 281 11.29 -11.02 -3.67
CA ALA A 281 10.05 -11.81 -3.77
C ALA A 281 9.50 -11.83 -5.20
N TRP A 282 9.72 -10.74 -5.94
CA TRP A 282 9.46 -10.60 -7.37
C TRP A 282 10.59 -9.80 -7.98
N THR A 283 11.03 -10.18 -9.19
CA THR A 283 12.08 -9.40 -9.87
C THR A 283 11.61 -7.99 -10.24
N LYS A 284 10.30 -7.79 -10.43
CA LYS A 284 9.68 -6.50 -10.76
C LYS A 284 8.22 -6.43 -10.32
N PHE A 285 7.62 -5.26 -10.51
CA PHE A 285 6.22 -5.03 -10.20
C PHE A 285 5.30 -5.69 -11.24
N TYR A 286 4.46 -6.62 -10.79
CA TYR A 286 3.42 -7.27 -11.61
C TYR A 286 2.03 -6.86 -11.15
N GLU A 287 1.21 -6.33 -12.06
CA GLU A 287 -0.14 -5.90 -11.74
C GLU A 287 -1.15 -7.06 -11.88
N PHE A 288 -1.36 -7.79 -10.79
CA PHE A 288 -2.52 -8.68 -10.59
C PHE A 288 -3.72 -7.87 -10.14
N SER A 289 -4.77 -7.86 -10.97
CA SER A 289 -5.96 -7.03 -10.80
C SER A 289 -7.21 -7.87 -10.47
N ASN A 290 -8.35 -7.23 -10.23
CA ASN A 290 -9.60 -7.93 -9.94
C ASN A 290 -10.28 -8.53 -11.17
N SER A 291 -9.88 -8.15 -12.39
CA SER A 291 -10.28 -8.94 -13.56
C SER A 291 -9.70 -10.35 -13.44
N ASP A 292 -8.43 -10.44 -13.05
CA ASP A 292 -7.69 -11.70 -12.95
C ASP A 292 -8.32 -12.58 -11.86
N LEU A 293 -8.63 -12.00 -10.68
CA LEU A 293 -9.35 -12.68 -9.61
C LEU A 293 -10.74 -13.16 -10.03
N ARG A 294 -11.51 -12.36 -10.79
CA ARG A 294 -12.86 -12.75 -11.26
C ARG A 294 -12.80 -13.93 -12.22
N VAL A 295 -11.84 -13.92 -13.14
CA VAL A 295 -11.62 -15.03 -14.09
C VAL A 295 -11.20 -16.29 -13.32
N ALA A 296 -10.23 -16.15 -12.39
CA ALA A 296 -9.79 -17.24 -11.54
C ALA A 296 -10.93 -17.84 -10.69
N LYS A 297 -11.79 -16.99 -10.12
CA LYS A 297 -12.97 -17.41 -9.35
C LYS A 297 -13.87 -18.31 -10.18
N LYS A 298 -14.14 -17.92 -11.42
CA LYS A 298 -14.98 -18.69 -12.35
C LYS A 298 -14.37 -20.04 -12.70
N PHE A 299 -13.04 -20.13 -12.81
CA PHE A 299 -12.37 -21.43 -13.01
C PHE A 299 -12.49 -22.33 -11.79
N VAL A 300 -12.29 -21.80 -10.59
CA VAL A 300 -12.53 -22.55 -9.34
C VAL A 300 -13.96 -23.06 -9.30
N GLU A 301 -14.94 -22.16 -9.44
CA GLU A 301 -16.37 -22.50 -9.41
C GLU A 301 -16.73 -23.60 -10.42
N ASN A 302 -16.19 -23.54 -11.64
CA ASN A 302 -16.46 -24.52 -12.68
C ASN A 302 -15.82 -25.88 -12.40
N VAL A 303 -14.56 -25.91 -11.93
CA VAL A 303 -13.81 -27.15 -11.71
C VAL A 303 -14.28 -27.87 -10.43
N THR A 304 -14.82 -27.13 -9.45
CA THR A 304 -15.35 -27.69 -8.20
C THR A 304 -16.88 -27.84 -8.18
N LYS A 305 -17.54 -27.65 -9.32
CA LYS A 305 -19.01 -27.61 -9.40
C LYS A 305 -19.67 -28.97 -9.17
N ASP A 306 -19.07 -30.02 -9.71
CA ASP A 306 -19.59 -31.39 -9.63
C ASP A 306 -19.03 -32.08 -8.37
N ASP A 307 -19.79 -33.00 -7.76
CA ASP A 307 -19.32 -33.89 -6.66
C ASP A 307 -18.29 -34.96 -7.14
N LYS A 308 -17.62 -34.69 -8.26
CA LYS A 308 -16.55 -35.52 -8.80
C LYS A 308 -15.23 -35.15 -8.15
N THR A 309 -14.25 -36.04 -8.30
CA THR A 309 -12.87 -35.75 -7.91
C THR A 309 -12.36 -34.53 -8.67
N VAL A 310 -11.93 -33.50 -7.93
CA VAL A 310 -11.43 -32.24 -8.50
C VAL A 310 -10.14 -32.48 -9.28
N ASP A 311 -10.09 -31.98 -10.52
CA ASP A 311 -8.87 -31.98 -11.33
C ASP A 311 -8.00 -30.76 -10.97
N TRP A 312 -7.12 -30.96 -10.00
CA TRP A 312 -6.19 -29.93 -9.53
C TRP A 312 -5.16 -29.52 -10.59
N GLU A 313 -4.79 -30.43 -11.50
CA GLU A 313 -3.83 -30.14 -12.56
C GLU A 313 -4.44 -29.19 -13.58
N LEU A 314 -5.68 -29.45 -14.00
CA LEU A 314 -6.45 -28.54 -14.85
C LEU A 314 -6.63 -27.17 -14.19
N LEU A 315 -7.03 -27.12 -12.91
CA LEU A 315 -7.21 -25.85 -12.20
C LEU A 315 -5.90 -25.06 -12.13
N CYS A 316 -4.79 -25.71 -11.75
CA CYS A 316 -3.47 -25.08 -11.72
C CYS A 316 -3.06 -24.58 -13.11
N GLY A 317 -3.31 -25.37 -14.16
CA GLY A 317 -3.03 -25.00 -15.56
C GLY A 317 -3.80 -23.76 -16.00
N LEU A 318 -5.09 -23.67 -15.66
CA LEU A 318 -5.94 -22.51 -15.95
C LEU A 318 -5.50 -21.26 -15.19
N LEU A 319 -5.22 -21.39 -13.88
CA LEU A 319 -4.76 -20.28 -13.04
C LEU A 319 -3.39 -19.77 -13.51
N LYS A 320 -2.48 -20.69 -13.86
CA LYS A 320 -1.16 -20.37 -14.41
C LYS A 320 -1.29 -19.66 -15.75
N THR A 321 -1.99 -20.26 -16.72
CA THR A 321 -1.89 -19.83 -18.13
C THR A 321 -2.80 -18.66 -18.44
N VAL A 322 -3.99 -18.63 -17.84
CA VAL A 322 -5.05 -17.67 -18.21
C VAL A 322 -5.23 -16.58 -17.16
N ALA A 323 -5.19 -16.91 -15.87
CA ALA A 323 -5.48 -15.92 -14.82
C ALA A 323 -4.26 -15.04 -14.46
N TYR A 324 -3.13 -15.64 -14.10
CA TYR A 324 -2.00 -14.90 -13.50
C TYR A 324 -0.72 -14.89 -14.34
N GLY A 325 -0.40 -15.97 -15.05
CA GLY A 325 0.89 -16.09 -15.75
C GLY A 325 1.04 -15.14 -16.94
N GLY A 326 -0.05 -14.68 -17.55
CA GLY A 326 0.02 -13.63 -18.59
C GLY A 326 0.58 -12.29 -18.11
N ARG A 327 0.68 -12.09 -16.78
CA ARG A 327 1.33 -10.91 -16.18
C ARG A 327 2.82 -11.11 -15.98
N ILE A 328 3.29 -12.35 -15.90
CA ILE A 328 4.65 -12.70 -15.50
C ILE A 328 5.44 -13.11 -16.74
N ASP A 329 6.49 -12.35 -17.04
CA ASP A 329 7.37 -12.59 -18.20
C ASP A 329 8.77 -13.06 -17.79
N ASN A 330 9.07 -13.16 -16.49
CA ASN A 330 10.31 -13.75 -15.98
C ASN A 330 10.10 -15.22 -15.60
N ASP A 331 10.96 -16.11 -16.09
CA ASP A 331 10.84 -17.56 -15.87
C ASP A 331 10.99 -17.97 -14.40
N PHE A 332 11.84 -17.29 -13.62
CA PHE A 332 12.00 -17.58 -12.19
C PHE A 332 10.76 -17.15 -11.40
N ASP A 333 10.20 -15.99 -11.71
CA ASP A 333 8.95 -15.53 -11.12
C ASP A 333 7.78 -16.46 -11.50
N MET A 334 7.78 -16.97 -12.73
CA MET A 334 6.79 -17.94 -13.18
C MET A 334 6.91 -19.26 -12.40
N ASN A 335 8.13 -19.70 -12.07
CA ASN A 335 8.34 -20.86 -11.19
C ASN A 335 7.79 -20.63 -9.78
N VAL A 336 7.94 -19.42 -9.22
CA VAL A 336 7.36 -19.07 -7.91
C VAL A 336 5.84 -19.22 -7.92
N LEU A 337 5.15 -18.69 -8.94
CA LEU A 337 3.71 -18.86 -9.06
C LEU A 337 3.32 -20.35 -9.21
N VAL A 338 4.06 -21.15 -9.99
CA VAL A 338 3.80 -22.60 -10.11
C VAL A 338 3.93 -23.32 -8.76
N VAL A 339 4.93 -22.97 -7.95
CA VAL A 339 5.12 -23.55 -6.61
C VAL A 339 3.93 -23.23 -5.70
N TYR A 340 3.44 -21.98 -5.71
CA TYR A 340 2.24 -21.63 -4.93
C TYR A 340 0.99 -22.37 -5.38
N LEU A 341 0.77 -22.48 -6.69
CA LEU A 341 -0.38 -23.20 -7.23
C LEU A 341 -0.38 -24.66 -6.76
N LYS A 342 0.76 -25.36 -6.92
CA LYS A 342 0.92 -26.75 -6.47
C LYS A 342 0.80 -26.90 -4.96
N ARG A 343 1.30 -25.94 -4.18
CA ARG A 343 1.22 -25.95 -2.72
C ARG A 343 -0.22 -25.84 -2.22
N TYR A 344 -1.02 -24.99 -2.84
CA TYR A 344 -2.35 -24.63 -2.30
C TYR A 344 -3.52 -25.39 -2.93
N PHE A 345 -3.42 -25.77 -4.20
CA PHE A 345 -4.49 -26.46 -4.92
C PHE A 345 -4.17 -27.94 -5.07
N ASN A 346 -4.41 -28.70 -4.00
CA ASN A 346 -4.26 -30.15 -3.97
C ASN A 346 -5.13 -30.76 -2.87
N SER A 347 -5.29 -32.09 -2.89
CA SER A 347 -6.11 -32.85 -1.93
C SER A 347 -5.55 -32.91 -0.50
N SER A 348 -4.29 -32.51 -0.28
CA SER A 348 -3.69 -32.48 1.07
C SER A 348 -4.05 -31.21 1.85
N ILE A 349 -4.35 -30.12 1.13
CA ILE A 349 -4.81 -28.84 1.71
C ILE A 349 -6.33 -28.72 1.65
N ILE A 350 -6.93 -29.08 0.52
CA ILE A 350 -8.37 -28.93 0.30
C ILE A 350 -9.05 -30.29 0.47
N GLY A 351 -9.98 -30.37 1.43
CA GLY A 351 -10.68 -31.58 1.83
C GLY A 351 -11.05 -31.57 3.31
N MET A 352 -11.64 -32.69 3.76
CA MET A 352 -12.13 -32.85 5.14
C MET A 352 -11.00 -32.85 6.19
N ASN A 353 -9.82 -33.38 5.83
CA ASN A 353 -8.64 -33.46 6.69
C ASN A 353 -7.49 -32.62 6.11
N GLY A 354 -7.80 -31.41 5.65
CA GLY A 354 -6.82 -30.48 5.09
C GLY A 354 -5.74 -30.08 6.11
N SER A 355 -4.49 -30.03 5.67
CA SER A 355 -3.37 -29.57 6.50
C SER A 355 -3.42 -28.05 6.71
N GLU A 356 -2.68 -27.57 7.72
CA GLU A 356 -2.50 -26.13 7.94
C GLU A 356 -1.82 -25.46 6.74
N ILE A 357 -2.35 -24.31 6.31
CA ILE A 357 -1.78 -23.53 5.20
C ILE A 357 -0.58 -22.69 5.66
N ALA A 358 -0.63 -22.26 6.92
CA ALA A 358 0.40 -21.57 7.68
C ALA A 358 0.17 -21.86 9.17
N HIS A 359 1.15 -21.56 10.01
CA HIS A 359 1.09 -21.83 11.45
C HIS A 359 -0.21 -21.31 12.09
N ASN A 360 -1.01 -22.19 12.68
CA ASN A 360 -2.32 -21.91 13.30
C ASN A 360 -3.43 -21.43 12.33
N ILE A 361 -3.25 -21.64 11.02
CA ILE A 361 -4.27 -21.33 10.01
C ILE A 361 -4.66 -22.63 9.29
N SER A 362 -5.80 -23.19 9.69
CA SER A 362 -6.43 -24.35 9.06
C SER A 362 -7.72 -23.94 8.34
N LEU A 363 -8.08 -24.66 7.28
CA LEU A 363 -9.32 -24.42 6.55
C LEU A 363 -10.47 -25.20 7.20
N PRO A 364 -11.66 -24.60 7.35
CA PRO A 364 -12.82 -25.32 7.82
C PRO A 364 -13.36 -26.18 6.67
N PHE A 365 -13.91 -27.36 6.97
CA PHE A 365 -14.70 -28.11 6.00
C PHE A 365 -16.18 -27.72 6.16
N SER A 366 -16.56 -26.58 5.59
CA SER A 366 -17.89 -26.00 5.72
C SER A 366 -18.44 -25.50 4.39
N SER A 367 -19.75 -25.63 4.20
CA SER A 367 -20.53 -25.00 3.12
C SER A 367 -21.06 -23.61 3.49
N ASN A 368 -20.71 -23.09 4.67
CA ASN A 368 -21.09 -21.75 5.11
C ASN A 368 -19.92 -20.77 4.92
N ILE A 369 -20.13 -19.75 4.09
CA ILE A 369 -19.15 -18.69 3.85
C ILE A 369 -18.77 -17.93 5.13
N ALA A 370 -19.67 -17.84 6.11
CA ALA A 370 -19.43 -17.14 7.37
C ALA A 370 -18.27 -17.75 8.18
N ASP A 371 -18.08 -19.08 8.10
CA ASP A 371 -17.02 -19.77 8.84
C ASP A 371 -15.63 -19.37 8.33
N TYR A 372 -15.50 -19.19 7.02
CA TYR A 372 -14.28 -18.68 6.39
C TYR A 372 -14.02 -17.22 6.75
N VAL A 373 -15.07 -16.39 6.78
CA VAL A 373 -14.96 -14.99 7.23
C VAL A 373 -14.50 -14.92 8.69
N ASN A 374 -14.97 -15.84 9.53
CA ASN A 374 -14.51 -15.90 10.92
C ASN A 374 -13.01 -16.18 11.01
N ILE A 375 -12.50 -17.17 10.26
CA ILE A 375 -11.06 -17.48 10.20
C ILE A 375 -10.23 -16.29 9.73
N ILE A 376 -10.72 -15.55 8.72
CA ILE A 376 -10.05 -14.32 8.26
C ILE A 376 -9.91 -13.33 9.42
N ASN A 377 -10.94 -13.19 10.26
CA ASN A 377 -10.94 -12.24 11.37
C ASN A 377 -10.11 -12.71 12.57
N THR A 378 -10.14 -14.00 12.89
CA THR A 378 -9.57 -14.55 14.14
C THR A 378 -8.17 -15.14 13.99
N ASN A 379 -7.87 -15.81 12.87
CA ASN A 379 -6.66 -16.62 12.73
C ASN A 379 -5.59 -15.97 11.84
N ILE A 380 -5.98 -15.09 10.91
CA ILE A 380 -5.00 -14.35 10.11
C ILE A 380 -4.47 -13.17 10.95
N PRO A 381 -3.15 -13.03 11.11
CA PRO A 381 -2.55 -11.93 11.88
C PRO A 381 -2.82 -10.57 11.21
N GLU A 382 -2.84 -9.50 12.01
CA GLU A 382 -2.96 -8.13 11.49
C GLU A 382 -1.66 -7.66 10.83
N GLU A 383 -0.51 -8.11 11.35
CA GLU A 383 0.82 -7.86 10.76
C GLU A 383 1.30 -9.09 10.00
N ASP A 384 1.69 -8.88 8.74
CA ASP A 384 2.17 -9.97 7.91
C ASP A 384 3.60 -10.38 8.28
N ASN A 385 3.80 -11.66 8.53
CA ASN A 385 5.13 -12.24 8.73
C ASN A 385 5.72 -12.69 7.38
N PRO A 386 7.00 -12.36 7.06
CA PRO A 386 7.73 -12.91 5.91
C PRO A 386 7.56 -14.41 5.65
N ALA A 387 7.43 -15.20 6.72
CA ALA A 387 7.19 -16.64 6.64
C ALA A 387 5.87 -17.02 5.95
N LEU A 388 4.84 -16.17 6.02
CA LEU A 388 3.57 -16.38 5.28
C LEU A 388 3.79 -16.33 3.76
N PHE A 389 4.77 -15.55 3.33
CA PHE A 389 5.20 -15.48 1.94
C PHE A 389 6.25 -16.54 1.60
N GLY A 390 6.66 -17.43 2.50
CA GLY A 390 7.78 -18.34 2.28
C GLY A 390 9.11 -17.61 2.02
N LEU A 391 9.25 -16.39 2.54
CA LEU A 391 10.47 -15.60 2.47
C LEU A 391 11.29 -15.79 3.76
N PRO A 392 12.63 -15.74 3.67
CA PRO A 392 13.47 -15.83 4.86
C PRO A 392 13.32 -14.60 5.76
N LEU A 393 13.58 -14.75 7.06
CA LEU A 393 13.41 -13.67 8.05
C LEU A 393 14.29 -12.44 7.77
N ASN A 394 15.43 -12.62 7.09
CA ASN A 394 16.33 -11.52 6.71
C ASN A 394 15.81 -10.68 5.53
N ILE A 395 14.64 -10.99 4.96
CA ILE A 395 14.05 -10.18 3.89
C ILE A 395 13.69 -8.77 4.36
N SER A 396 13.32 -8.62 5.63
CA SER A 396 13.03 -7.31 6.25
C SER A 396 14.25 -6.40 6.17
N THR A 397 15.46 -6.92 6.36
CA THR A 397 16.72 -6.20 6.22
C THR A 397 16.89 -5.65 4.81
N ALA A 398 16.66 -6.47 3.78
CA ALA A 398 16.76 -6.03 2.39
C ALA A 398 15.70 -4.96 2.05
N TYR A 399 14.48 -5.14 2.55
CA TYR A 399 13.40 -4.17 2.42
C TYR A 399 13.75 -2.83 3.07
N GLU A 400 14.21 -2.83 4.33
CA GLU A 400 14.60 -1.62 5.05
C GLU A 400 15.74 -0.87 4.34
N MET A 401 16.72 -1.59 3.78
CA MET A 401 17.80 -0.98 3.00
C MET A 401 17.29 -0.34 1.70
N ALA A 402 16.36 -0.98 1.01
CA ALA A 402 15.76 -0.47 -0.22
C ALA A 402 14.92 0.79 0.06
N GLU A 403 14.05 0.75 1.06
CA GLU A 403 13.21 1.90 1.46
C GLU A 403 14.04 3.05 2.02
N THR A 404 15.11 2.77 2.78
CA THR A 404 16.09 3.79 3.20
C THR A 404 16.69 4.49 1.98
N SER A 405 17.18 3.71 1.00
CA SER A 405 17.83 4.25 -0.20
C SER A 405 16.86 5.05 -1.06
N LYS A 406 15.60 4.63 -1.15
CA LYS A 406 14.53 5.35 -1.82
C LYS A 406 14.18 6.65 -1.09
N THR A 407 13.98 6.59 0.22
CA THR A 407 13.67 7.75 1.07
C THR A 407 14.75 8.82 0.99
N ILE A 408 16.03 8.44 1.12
CA ILE A 408 17.15 9.38 1.01
C ILE A 408 17.19 10.01 -0.40
N ARG A 409 17.01 9.22 -1.46
CA ARG A 409 16.96 9.75 -2.83
C ARG A 409 15.83 10.74 -3.02
N GLN A 410 14.64 10.46 -2.48
CA GLN A 410 13.50 11.37 -2.52
C GLN A 410 13.79 12.66 -1.76
N ILE A 411 14.35 12.58 -0.55
CA ILE A 411 14.76 13.76 0.22
C ILE A 411 15.80 14.60 -0.55
N CYS A 412 16.79 13.95 -1.16
CA CYS A 412 17.77 14.65 -2.01
C CYS A 412 17.13 15.30 -3.24
N SER A 413 16.13 14.66 -3.87
CA SER A 413 15.41 15.27 -5.01
C SER A 413 14.55 16.48 -4.61
N MET A 414 14.12 16.54 -3.35
CA MET A 414 13.43 17.71 -2.78
C MET A 414 14.39 18.84 -2.40
N GLN A 415 15.71 18.62 -2.45
CA GLN A 415 16.65 19.73 -2.35
C GLN A 415 16.42 20.63 -3.55
N ILE A 416 15.77 21.75 -3.28
CA ILE A 416 15.64 22.87 -4.22
C ILE A 416 17.02 23.05 -4.85
N VAL A 417 17.10 22.91 -6.17
CA VAL A 417 18.23 23.44 -6.95
C VAL A 417 18.27 24.92 -6.60
N GLY A 418 19.12 25.27 -5.64
CA GLY A 418 19.26 26.63 -5.18
C GLY A 418 19.60 27.48 -6.40
N THR A 419 18.68 28.38 -6.76
CA THR A 419 18.99 29.62 -7.49
C THR A 419 20.03 29.47 -8.59
N THR A 420 19.68 28.88 -9.74
CA THR A 420 20.17 29.49 -10.98
C THR A 420 19.38 30.77 -11.14
N GLU A 421 20.07 31.90 -10.97
CA GLU A 421 19.57 33.24 -11.25
C GLU A 421 18.83 33.21 -12.60
N VAL A 422 17.50 33.25 -12.54
CA VAL A 422 16.72 33.69 -13.69
C VAL A 422 16.86 35.21 -13.66
N THR A 423 17.95 35.71 -14.22
CA THR A 423 18.02 37.10 -14.66
C THR A 423 16.95 37.25 -15.74
N PHE A 424 15.78 37.71 -15.33
CA PHE A 424 14.88 38.38 -16.25
C PHE A 424 15.59 39.66 -16.68
N ASP A 425 16.25 39.62 -17.83
CA ASP A 425 16.64 40.83 -18.53
C ASP A 425 15.36 41.64 -18.80
N ARG A 426 15.36 42.87 -18.28
CA ARG A 426 14.31 43.87 -18.49
C ARG A 426 14.39 44.49 -19.88
#